data_AF-B9TP81-F1
#
_entry.id   AF-B9TP81-F1
#
_cell.length_a   1.000
_cell.length_b   1.000
_cell.length_c   1.000
_cell.angle_alpha   90.00
_cell.angle_beta   90.00
_cell.angle_gamma   90.00
#
_symmetry.space_group_name_H-M   'P 1'
#
loop_
_entity.id
_entity.type
_entity.pdbx_description
1 polymer ?
#
loop_
_entity_poly.entity_id
_entity_poly.type
_entity_poly.pdbx_seq_one_letter_code
_entity_poly.pdbx_strand_id
1 'polypeptide(L)'
;MLDNTMANYITTVQQWPMDMSGAFRFNPKDGYLDIQELQLTNLRLGEASVSAELNLPKNAGTSALTQEGSVSLAHLRFRLDNMGLFEGMAMPSLAAFLQQLTGSDDPAQGISQLRDTSVTALQALPDNRIDAESKKALLRFVQDLPHPTGFFTLDLAFDKPLPIGTLGLDAAQLAQTALASAKISVSYRAR
;
A
#
# COMPACT_ATOMS: atom_id res chain seq x y z
N MET A 1 -5.13 -18.43 32.53
CA MET A 1 -5.48 -17.38 31.57
C MET A 1 -6.93 -17.03 31.81
N LEU A 2 -7.24 -15.79 32.18
CA LEU A 2 -8.59 -15.36 32.53
C LEU A 2 -9.43 -15.25 31.26
N ASP A 3 -10.39 -16.15 31.11
CA ASP A 3 -11.43 -16.10 30.08
C ASP A 3 -12.41 -15.00 30.47
N ASN A 4 -12.17 -13.77 30.00
CA ASN A 4 -13.01 -12.62 30.32
C ASN A 4 -14.20 -12.61 29.35
N THR A 5 -15.31 -13.23 29.75
CA THR A 5 -16.53 -13.36 28.96
C THR A 5 -17.06 -12.02 28.45
N MET A 6 -16.87 -10.93 29.21
CA MET A 6 -17.24 -9.58 28.80
C MET A 6 -16.31 -9.04 27.71
N ALA A 7 -15.00 -9.24 27.83
CA ALA A 7 -14.05 -8.88 26.77
C ALA A 7 -14.32 -9.69 25.49
N ASN A 8 -14.62 -10.99 25.61
CA ASN A 8 -15.00 -11.84 24.47
C ASN A 8 -16.32 -11.36 23.85
N TYR A 9 -17.33 -11.03 24.65
CA TYR A 9 -18.62 -10.50 24.15
C TYR A 9 -18.45 -9.16 23.44
N ILE A 10 -17.74 -8.20 24.05
CA ILE A 10 -17.41 -6.91 23.44
C ILE A 10 -16.67 -7.11 22.12
N THR A 11 -15.69 -8.01 22.10
CA THR A 11 -14.92 -8.35 20.89
C THR A 11 -15.83 -8.94 19.82
N THR A 12 -16.76 -9.82 20.16
CA THR A 12 -17.68 -10.45 19.19
C THR A 12 -18.69 -9.44 18.62
N VAL A 13 -19.13 -8.46 19.42
CA VAL A 13 -20.05 -7.39 18.98
C VAL A 13 -19.31 -6.31 18.16
N GLN A 14 -18.03 -6.08 18.43
CA GLN A 14 -17.21 -5.08 17.74
C GLN A 14 -16.44 -5.64 16.53
N GLN A 15 -16.37 -6.97 16.38
CA GLN A 15 -15.77 -7.62 15.22
C GLN A 15 -16.68 -7.46 14.01
N TRP A 16 -16.22 -6.63 13.07
CA TRP A 16 -16.77 -6.59 11.72
C TRP A 16 -16.12 -7.72 10.91
N PRO A 17 -16.90 -8.62 10.28
CA PRO A 17 -16.32 -9.64 9.44
C PRO A 17 -15.50 -8.97 8.32
N MET A 18 -14.27 -9.43 8.19
CA MET A 18 -13.38 -9.07 7.09
C MET A 18 -13.27 -10.29 6.20
N ASP A 19 -13.61 -10.11 4.93
CA ASP A 19 -13.47 -11.15 3.92
C ASP A 19 -12.18 -10.89 3.13
N MET A 20 -11.40 -11.94 2.92
CA MET A 20 -10.18 -11.90 2.13
C MET A 20 -10.29 -12.88 0.97
N SER A 21 -10.03 -12.41 -0.24
CA SER A 21 -10.00 -13.22 -1.46
C SER A 21 -8.72 -12.95 -2.24
N GLY A 22 -8.32 -13.90 -3.08
CA GLY A 22 -7.13 -13.76 -3.88
C GLY A 22 -7.16 -14.63 -5.13
N ALA A 23 -6.66 -14.09 -6.24
CA ALA A 23 -6.46 -14.78 -7.50
C ALA A 23 -5.04 -14.50 -8.02
N PHE A 24 -4.36 -15.56 -8.45
CA PHE A 24 -3.02 -15.45 -9.02
C PHE A 24 -2.86 -16.42 -10.18
N ARG A 25 -1.98 -16.05 -11.11
CA ARG A 25 -1.57 -16.88 -12.24
C ARG A 25 -0.05 -16.97 -12.24
N PHE A 26 0.46 -18.20 -12.29
CA PHE A 26 1.89 -18.45 -12.34
C PHE A 26 2.27 -19.19 -13.63
N ASN A 27 3.24 -18.66 -14.36
CA ASN A 27 3.84 -19.31 -15.52
C ASN A 27 5.28 -19.75 -15.19
N PRO A 28 5.52 -21.05 -14.94
CA PRO A 28 6.83 -21.55 -14.53
C PRO A 28 7.90 -21.47 -15.63
N LYS A 29 7.52 -21.43 -16.91
CA LYS A 29 8.49 -21.35 -18.02
C LYS A 29 9.21 -20.00 -18.04
N ASP A 30 8.47 -18.96 -17.71
CA ASP A 30 8.95 -17.58 -17.78
C ASP A 30 9.24 -16.99 -16.40
N GLY A 31 8.94 -17.72 -15.32
CA GLY A 31 9.07 -17.23 -13.95
C GLY A 31 8.08 -16.11 -13.64
N TYR A 32 7.03 -15.96 -14.43
CA TYR A 32 6.11 -14.84 -14.31
C TYR A 32 4.99 -15.17 -13.33
N LEU A 33 4.82 -14.33 -12.30
CA LEU A 33 3.74 -14.39 -11.33
C LEU A 33 2.90 -13.12 -11.45
N ASP A 34 1.63 -13.33 -11.78
CA ASP A 34 0.60 -12.31 -11.93
C ASP A 34 -0.38 -12.46 -10.77
N ILE A 35 -0.26 -11.59 -9.78
CA ILE A 35 -1.25 -11.44 -8.72
C ILE A 35 -2.36 -10.59 -9.32
N GLN A 36 -3.41 -11.27 -9.77
CA GLN A 36 -4.53 -10.64 -10.45
C GLN A 36 -5.31 -9.75 -9.47
N GLU A 37 -5.52 -10.25 -8.26
CA GLU A 37 -6.17 -9.52 -7.19
C GLU A 37 -5.91 -10.18 -5.84
N LEU A 38 -5.58 -9.39 -4.84
CA LEU A 38 -5.70 -9.70 -3.42
C LEU A 38 -6.65 -8.64 -2.85
N GLN A 39 -7.81 -9.05 -2.37
CA GLN A 39 -8.88 -8.15 -1.94
C GLN A 39 -9.20 -8.39 -0.47
N LEU A 40 -9.42 -7.30 0.24
CA LEU A 40 -9.87 -7.24 1.61
C LEU A 40 -11.16 -6.42 1.63
N THR A 41 -12.25 -7.02 2.07
CA THR A 41 -13.57 -6.38 2.10
C THR A 41 -14.09 -6.34 3.53
N ASN A 42 -14.63 -5.19 3.92
CA ASN A 42 -15.40 -5.01 5.13
C ASN A 42 -16.64 -4.19 4.80
N LEU A 43 -17.83 -4.76 5.02
CA LEU A 43 -19.10 -4.15 4.62
C LEU A 43 -19.37 -2.76 5.22
N ARG A 44 -18.66 -2.37 6.29
CA ARG A 44 -18.80 -1.05 6.93
C ARG A 44 -17.64 -0.11 6.63
N LEU A 45 -16.44 -0.65 6.54
CA LEU A 45 -15.22 0.15 6.43
C LEU A 45 -14.78 0.35 4.98
N GLY A 46 -15.24 -0.50 4.06
CA GLY A 46 -14.96 -0.42 2.63
C GLY A 46 -14.11 -1.60 2.13
N GLU A 47 -13.40 -1.38 1.02
CA GLU A 47 -12.66 -2.41 0.31
C GLU A 47 -11.25 -1.91 -0.04
N ALA A 48 -10.26 -2.77 0.10
CA ALA A 48 -8.93 -2.57 -0.45
C ALA A 48 -8.57 -3.73 -1.36
N SER A 49 -7.95 -3.45 -2.51
CA SER A 49 -7.39 -4.50 -3.35
C SER A 49 -6.01 -4.14 -3.90
N VAL A 50 -5.19 -5.17 -4.10
CA VAL A 50 -3.84 -5.09 -4.65
C VAL A 50 -3.71 -6.06 -5.81
N SER A 51 -3.12 -5.61 -6.91
CA SER A 51 -2.67 -6.48 -7.99
C SER A 51 -1.21 -6.18 -8.31
N ALA A 52 -0.43 -7.19 -8.65
CA ALA A 52 1.00 -7.03 -8.89
C ALA A 52 1.52 -7.99 -9.95
N GLU A 53 2.47 -7.52 -10.75
CA GLU A 53 3.20 -8.34 -11.71
C GLU A 53 4.65 -8.51 -11.25
N LEU A 54 5.05 -9.76 -11.07
CA LEU A 54 6.32 -10.17 -10.49
C LEU A 54 7.06 -11.10 -11.44
N ASN A 55 8.36 -10.91 -11.57
CA ASN A 55 9.25 -11.89 -12.19
C ASN A 55 10.06 -12.60 -11.11
N LEU A 56 10.01 -13.93 -11.14
CA LEU A 56 10.67 -14.87 -10.25
C LEU A 56 11.86 -15.52 -10.98
N PRO A 57 12.89 -15.96 -10.25
CA PRO A 57 14.03 -16.64 -10.84
C PRO A 57 13.60 -17.96 -11.49
N LYS A 58 14.00 -18.16 -12.76
CA LYS A 58 13.71 -19.39 -13.51
C LYS A 58 14.50 -20.57 -12.94
N ASN A 59 13.86 -21.73 -12.85
CA ASN A 59 14.50 -23.01 -12.44
C ASN A 59 15.15 -23.01 -11.05
N ALA A 60 14.70 -22.14 -10.15
CA ALA A 60 15.33 -21.96 -8.86
C ALA A 60 14.43 -22.52 -7.75
N GLY A 61 15.01 -23.30 -6.83
CA GLY A 61 14.27 -23.82 -5.66
C GLY A 61 13.76 -22.70 -4.75
N THR A 62 12.97 -23.04 -3.73
CA THR A 62 12.42 -22.05 -2.77
C THR A 62 13.48 -21.16 -2.12
N SER A 63 14.72 -21.65 -1.99
CA SER A 63 15.88 -20.91 -1.47
C SER A 63 16.36 -19.77 -2.38
N ALA A 64 16.03 -19.80 -3.66
CA ALA A 64 16.37 -18.72 -4.59
C ALA A 64 15.38 -17.56 -4.50
N LEU A 65 14.13 -17.81 -4.09
CA LEU A 65 13.15 -16.75 -3.80
C LEU A 65 13.55 -15.92 -2.57
N THR A 66 14.37 -16.51 -1.70
CA THR A 66 14.95 -15.84 -0.53
C THR A 66 16.33 -15.27 -0.83
N GLN A 67 16.76 -15.15 -2.09
CA GLN A 67 17.95 -14.38 -2.43
C GLN A 67 17.55 -12.94 -2.72
N GLU A 68 18.33 -12.00 -2.21
CA GLU A 68 18.10 -10.58 -2.45
C GLU A 68 18.14 -10.26 -3.95
N GLY A 69 17.14 -9.53 -4.43
CA GLY A 69 17.03 -9.14 -5.85
C GLY A 69 16.63 -10.27 -6.81
N SER A 70 16.31 -11.46 -6.31
CA SER A 70 15.87 -12.60 -7.13
C SER A 70 14.48 -12.39 -7.72
N VAL A 71 13.60 -11.70 -6.98
CA VAL A 71 12.26 -11.34 -7.41
C VAL A 71 12.27 -9.89 -7.87
N SER A 72 11.54 -9.57 -8.92
CA SER A 72 11.38 -8.18 -9.36
C SER A 72 9.92 -7.82 -9.59
N LEU A 73 9.54 -6.60 -9.20
CA LEU A 73 8.22 -6.02 -9.35
C LEU A 73 8.17 -5.15 -10.61
N ALA A 74 7.36 -5.54 -11.58
CA ALA A 74 7.18 -4.81 -12.83
C ALA A 74 6.02 -3.80 -12.73
N HIS A 75 4.94 -4.20 -12.06
CA HIS A 75 3.73 -3.40 -11.94
C HIS A 75 3.07 -3.63 -10.59
N LEU A 76 2.55 -2.58 -9.97
CA LEU A 76 1.77 -2.64 -8.74
C LEU A 76 0.57 -1.71 -8.87
N ARG A 77 -0.62 -2.22 -8.58
CA ARG A 77 -1.82 -1.42 -8.46
C ARG A 77 -2.46 -1.66 -7.11
N PHE A 78 -2.85 -0.56 -6.48
CA PHE A 78 -3.62 -0.53 -5.24
C PHE A 78 -4.93 0.21 -5.49
N ARG A 79 -6.03 -0.34 -5.00
CA ARG A 79 -7.35 0.26 -5.01
C ARG A 79 -7.90 0.28 -3.60
N LEU A 80 -8.64 1.33 -3.30
CA LEU A 80 -9.26 1.54 -2.01
C LEU A 80 -10.61 2.25 -2.22
N ASP A 81 -11.71 1.57 -1.90
CA ASP A 81 -12.98 2.20 -1.60
C ASP A 81 -13.03 2.44 -0.10
N ASN A 82 -12.64 3.65 0.33
CA ASN A 82 -12.51 3.95 1.75
C ASN A 82 -13.80 4.52 2.34
N MET A 83 -14.40 3.74 3.25
CA MET A 83 -15.49 4.18 4.14
C MET A 83 -15.04 4.22 5.61
N GLY A 84 -13.73 4.17 5.88
CA GLY A 84 -13.15 4.06 7.23
C GLY A 84 -12.11 2.95 7.38
N LEU A 85 -11.84 2.16 6.33
CA LEU A 85 -10.88 1.05 6.34
C LEU A 85 -9.45 1.52 6.58
N PHE A 86 -9.06 2.63 5.93
CA PHE A 86 -7.73 3.20 6.09
C PHE A 86 -7.49 3.66 7.53
N GLU A 87 -8.48 4.30 8.14
CA GLU A 87 -8.47 4.76 9.53
C GLU A 87 -8.42 3.60 10.52
N GLY A 88 -9.21 2.56 10.26
CA GLY A 88 -9.30 1.40 11.13
C GLY A 88 -8.07 0.50 11.07
N MET A 89 -7.35 0.46 9.94
CA MET A 89 -6.32 -0.56 9.70
C MET A 89 -4.92 0.01 9.43
N ALA A 90 -4.80 1.07 8.63
CA ALA A 90 -3.51 1.59 8.20
C ALA A 90 -3.00 2.73 9.11
N MET A 91 -3.90 3.59 9.58
CA MET A 91 -3.54 4.75 10.40
C MET A 91 -2.80 4.42 11.70
N PRO A 92 -3.14 3.36 12.47
CA PRO A 92 -2.38 3.01 13.66
C PRO A 92 -0.93 2.62 13.35
N SER A 93 -0.73 1.82 12.30
CA SER A 93 0.61 1.43 11.84
C SER A 93 1.39 2.63 11.30
N LEU A 94 0.73 3.53 10.57
CA LEU A 94 1.34 4.76 10.08
C LEU A 94 1.77 5.68 11.23
N ALA A 95 0.91 5.85 12.24
CA ALA A 95 1.23 6.63 13.43
C ALA A 95 2.43 6.06 14.19
N ALA A 96 2.47 4.74 14.39
CA ALA A 96 3.61 4.07 15.03
C ALA A 96 4.91 4.23 14.24
N PHE A 97 4.85 4.11 12.91
CA PHE A 97 5.99 4.35 12.03
C PHE A 97 6.49 5.80 12.11
N LEU A 98 5.58 6.78 12.10
CA LEU A 98 5.93 8.19 12.23
C LEU A 98 6.52 8.52 13.60
N GLN A 99 6.02 7.91 14.68
CA GLN A 99 6.63 8.02 16.01
C GLN A 99 8.07 7.50 15.99
N GLN A 100 8.32 6.36 15.35
CA GLN A 100 9.67 5.80 15.22
C GLN A 100 10.61 6.71 14.41
N LEU A 101 10.13 7.36 13.35
CA LEU A 101 10.95 8.25 12.52
C LEU A 101 11.21 9.61 13.16
N THR A 102 10.19 10.19 13.79
CA THR A 102 10.22 11.58 14.27
C THR A 102 10.58 11.68 15.75
N GLY A 103 10.44 10.59 16.51
CA GLY A 103 10.54 10.58 17.97
C GLY A 103 9.42 11.34 18.68
N SER A 104 8.38 11.81 17.95
CA SER A 104 7.26 12.53 18.55
C SER A 104 6.19 11.56 19.03
N ASP A 105 5.76 11.74 20.28
CA ASP A 105 4.63 11.01 20.87
C ASP A 105 3.27 11.62 20.48
N ASP A 106 3.24 12.67 19.65
CA ASP A 106 2.01 13.25 19.09
C ASP A 106 1.78 12.77 17.64
N PRO A 107 0.86 11.81 17.42
CA PRO A 107 0.53 11.32 16.08
C PRO A 107 -0.02 12.40 15.16
N ALA A 108 -0.72 13.40 15.69
CA ALA A 108 -1.30 14.46 14.88
C ALA A 108 -0.20 15.35 14.28
N GLN A 109 0.83 15.64 15.06
CA GLN A 109 2.03 16.33 14.57
C GLN A 109 2.74 15.51 13.50
N GLY A 110 2.96 14.21 13.74
CA GLY A 110 3.61 13.31 12.76
C GLY A 110 2.85 13.26 11.43
N ILE A 111 1.52 13.16 11.48
CA ILE A 111 0.68 13.18 10.27
C ILE A 111 0.74 14.54 9.57
N SER A 112 0.76 15.65 10.31
CA SER A 112 0.92 16.97 9.69
C SER A 112 2.26 17.09 8.97
N GLN A 113 3.36 16.65 9.58
CA GLN A 113 4.68 16.63 8.95
C GLN A 113 4.72 15.72 7.72
N LEU A 114 4.07 14.55 7.78
CA LEU A 114 3.94 13.66 6.63
C LEU A 114 3.23 14.37 5.47
N ARG A 115 2.14 15.09 5.73
CA ARG A 115 1.41 15.85 4.70
C ARG A 115 2.32 16.90 4.05
N ASP A 116 3.00 17.72 4.85
CA ASP A 116 3.85 18.80 4.34
C ASP A 116 5.03 18.26 3.53
N THR A 117 5.67 17.20 4.03
CA THR A 117 6.78 16.52 3.35
C THR A 117 6.32 15.86 2.06
N SER A 118 5.15 15.21 2.07
CA SER A 118 4.58 14.57 0.90
C SER A 118 4.19 15.59 -0.17
N VAL A 119 3.59 16.73 0.21
CA VAL A 119 3.28 17.81 -0.72
C VAL A 119 4.55 18.31 -1.42
N THR A 120 5.62 18.53 -0.66
CA THR A 120 6.91 18.99 -1.19
C THR A 120 7.51 17.94 -2.16
N ALA A 121 7.54 16.67 -1.76
CA ALA A 121 8.06 15.58 -2.58
C ALA A 121 7.26 15.41 -3.88
N LEU A 122 5.93 15.48 -3.81
CA LEU A 122 5.06 15.39 -4.97
C LEU A 122 5.25 16.57 -5.92
N GLN A 123 5.41 17.78 -5.40
CA GLN A 123 5.69 18.97 -6.21
C GLN A 123 7.02 18.85 -6.96
N ALA A 124 8.03 18.24 -6.35
CA ALA A 124 9.34 18.00 -6.96
C ALA A 124 9.36 16.87 -8.02
N LEU A 125 8.29 16.05 -8.12
CA LEU A 125 8.23 15.01 -9.15
C LEU A 125 8.09 15.63 -10.54
N PRO A 126 8.88 15.13 -11.52
CA PRO A 126 8.81 15.60 -12.91
C PRO A 126 7.55 15.06 -13.61
N ASP A 127 7.00 15.86 -14.53
CA ASP A 127 5.74 15.56 -15.22
C ASP A 127 5.79 14.30 -16.11
N ASN A 128 6.99 13.83 -16.46
CA ASN A 128 7.16 12.56 -17.19
C ASN A 128 6.95 11.32 -16.30
N ARG A 129 6.94 11.48 -14.98
CA ARG A 129 6.73 10.41 -13.98
C ARG A 129 5.29 10.37 -13.50
N ILE A 130 4.66 11.53 -13.34
CA ILE A 130 3.27 11.67 -12.88
C ILE A 130 2.62 12.80 -13.66
N ASP A 131 1.50 12.51 -14.32
CA ASP A 131 0.74 13.54 -15.03
C ASP A 131 0.06 14.51 -14.04
N ALA A 132 -0.38 15.66 -14.53
CA ALA A 132 -0.95 16.72 -13.70
C ALA A 132 -2.21 16.30 -12.94
N GLU A 133 -3.07 15.46 -13.53
CA GLU A 133 -4.30 15.00 -12.89
C GLU A 133 -3.99 13.96 -11.81
N SER A 134 -3.09 13.02 -12.09
CA SER A 134 -2.58 12.06 -11.11
C SER A 134 -1.92 12.77 -9.92
N LYS A 135 -1.09 13.78 -10.19
CA LYS A 135 -0.44 14.60 -9.15
C LYS A 135 -1.45 15.32 -8.28
N LYS A 136 -2.47 15.92 -8.89
CA LYS A 136 -3.57 16.58 -8.19
C LYS A 136 -4.39 15.61 -7.33
N ALA A 137 -4.70 14.42 -7.86
CA ALA A 137 -5.42 13.38 -7.13
C ALA A 137 -4.63 12.89 -5.91
N LEU A 138 -3.33 12.64 -6.06
CA LEU A 138 -2.47 12.20 -4.98
C LEU A 138 -2.28 13.28 -3.91
N LEU A 139 -2.08 14.54 -4.31
CA LEU A 139 -2.04 15.68 -3.39
C LEU A 139 -3.34 15.80 -2.59
N ARG A 140 -4.48 15.65 -3.26
CA ARG A 140 -5.78 15.71 -2.59
C ARG A 140 -5.97 14.57 -1.58
N PHE A 141 -5.56 13.35 -1.93
CA PHE A 141 -5.58 12.21 -1.01
C PHE A 141 -4.71 12.46 0.24
N VAL A 142 -3.48 12.96 0.05
CA VAL A 142 -2.58 13.33 1.15
C VAL A 142 -3.18 14.44 2.03
N GLN A 143 -3.82 15.45 1.44
CA GLN A 143 -4.46 16.53 2.18
C GLN A 143 -5.62 16.05 3.05
N ASP A 144 -6.36 15.03 2.60
CA ASP A 144 -7.49 14.47 3.34
C ASP A 144 -7.04 13.55 4.49
N LEU A 145 -5.74 13.25 4.64
CA LEU A 145 -5.23 12.54 5.82
C LEU A 145 -5.51 13.31 7.13
N PRO A 146 -5.84 12.61 8.23
CA PRO A 146 -5.85 11.14 8.37
C PRO A 146 -7.16 10.46 7.93
N HIS A 147 -8.10 11.19 7.34
CA HIS A 147 -9.45 10.72 7.01
C HIS A 147 -9.77 10.81 5.51
N PRO A 148 -8.98 10.18 4.62
CA PRO A 148 -9.34 10.13 3.21
C PRO A 148 -10.63 9.33 3.04
N THR A 149 -11.54 9.71 2.14
CA THR A 149 -12.80 8.97 1.94
C THR A 149 -13.09 8.78 0.47
N GLY A 150 -13.89 7.78 0.13
CA GLY A 150 -14.24 7.49 -1.26
C GLY A 150 -13.19 6.67 -1.98
N PHE A 151 -13.10 6.83 -3.30
CA PHE A 151 -12.37 5.88 -4.16
C PHE A 151 -10.99 6.40 -4.50
N PHE A 152 -9.96 5.64 -4.12
CA PHE A 152 -8.57 5.88 -4.45
C PHE A 152 -8.01 4.73 -5.30
N THR A 153 -7.21 5.07 -6.30
CA THR A 153 -6.42 4.09 -7.07
C THR A 153 -5.03 4.65 -7.30
N LEU A 154 -4.02 3.84 -6.99
CA LEU A 154 -2.62 4.08 -7.27
C LEU A 154 -2.11 2.98 -8.19
N ASP A 155 -1.47 3.37 -9.27
CA ASP A 155 -0.85 2.48 -10.23
C ASP A 155 0.62 2.88 -10.42
N LEU A 156 1.51 1.91 -10.27
CA LEU A 156 2.95 2.06 -10.37
C LEU A 156 3.46 1.09 -11.44
N ALA A 157 3.92 1.64 -12.56
CA ALA A 157 4.53 0.88 -13.64
C ALA A 157 6.03 1.19 -13.70
N PHE A 158 6.88 0.19 -13.48
CA PHE A 158 8.33 0.38 -13.46
C PHE A 158 8.94 0.17 -14.85
N ASP A 159 9.67 1.16 -15.36
CA ASP A 159 10.35 1.06 -16.67
C ASP A 159 11.36 -0.09 -16.70
N LYS A 160 11.98 -0.37 -15.54
CA LYS A 160 12.81 -1.55 -15.27
C LYS A 160 12.23 -2.23 -14.03
N PRO A 161 11.94 -3.56 -14.08
CA PRO A 161 11.42 -4.26 -12.92
C PRO A 161 12.28 -4.01 -11.68
N LEU A 162 11.64 -3.56 -10.61
CA LEU A 162 12.29 -3.22 -9.35
C LEU A 162 12.69 -4.51 -8.64
N PRO A 163 13.98 -4.82 -8.44
CA PRO A 163 14.37 -5.97 -7.64
C PRO A 163 13.87 -5.79 -6.20
N ILE A 164 13.04 -6.73 -5.74
CA ILE A 164 12.55 -6.77 -4.37
C ILE A 164 13.32 -7.88 -3.63
N GLY A 165 14.03 -7.48 -2.59
CA GLY A 165 14.85 -8.37 -1.76
C GLY A 165 14.02 -9.19 -0.76
N THR A 166 14.72 -10.04 0.00
CA THR A 166 14.17 -10.93 1.03
C THR A 166 13.20 -10.22 1.98
N LEU A 167 11.90 -10.48 1.79
CA LEU A 167 10.82 -10.32 2.78
C LEU A 167 10.92 -9.06 3.67
N GLY A 168 11.30 -7.95 3.05
CA GLY A 168 11.32 -6.64 3.64
C GLY A 168 10.97 -5.65 2.54
N LEU A 169 9.70 -5.63 2.14
CA LEU A 169 9.18 -4.45 1.45
C LEU A 169 9.17 -3.33 2.50
N ASP A 170 10.30 -2.68 2.72
CA ASP A 170 10.30 -1.41 3.40
C ASP A 170 9.46 -0.47 2.54
N ALA A 171 8.25 -0.19 3.02
CA ALA A 171 7.29 0.64 2.31
C ALA A 171 7.88 2.03 2.02
N ALA A 172 8.78 2.54 2.86
CA ALA A 172 9.47 3.80 2.62
C ALA A 172 10.48 3.68 1.48
N GLN A 173 11.26 2.60 1.44
CA GLN A 173 12.22 2.36 0.35
C GLN A 173 11.50 2.08 -0.98
N LEU A 174 10.40 1.34 -0.96
CA LEU A 174 9.56 1.13 -2.14
C LEU A 174 8.93 2.44 -2.62
N ALA A 175 8.42 3.28 -1.71
CA ALA A 175 7.90 4.60 -2.06
C ALA A 175 8.99 5.48 -2.68
N GLN A 176 10.17 5.59 -2.05
CA GLN A 176 11.30 6.34 -2.60
C GLN A 176 11.72 5.84 -3.98
N THR A 177 11.80 4.52 -4.16
CA THR A 177 12.21 3.93 -5.44
C THR A 177 11.15 4.11 -6.52
N ALA A 178 9.86 3.99 -6.16
CA ALA A 178 8.74 4.27 -7.06
C ALA A 178 8.76 5.73 -7.53
N LEU A 179 8.96 6.68 -6.62
CA LEU A 179 9.10 8.11 -6.95
C LEU A 179 10.25 8.38 -7.94
N ALA A 180 11.34 7.60 -7.86
CA ALA A 180 12.49 7.77 -8.74
C ALA A 180 12.35 7.06 -10.11
N SER A 181 11.67 5.91 -10.16
CA SER A 181 11.78 4.96 -11.27
C SER A 181 10.46 4.47 -11.88
N ALA A 182 9.32 4.70 -11.23
CA ALA A 182 8.02 4.29 -11.73
C ALA A 182 7.31 5.43 -12.48
N LYS A 183 6.49 5.07 -13.45
CA LYS A 183 5.38 5.90 -13.88
C LYS A 183 4.24 5.72 -12.89
N ILE A 184 3.71 6.84 -12.41
CA ILE A 184 2.72 6.90 -11.35
C ILE A 184 1.42 7.42 -11.98
N SER A 185 0.36 6.64 -11.87
CA SER A 185 -0.99 7.07 -12.21
C SER A 185 -1.88 6.98 -10.99
N VAL A 186 -2.62 8.05 -10.70
CA VAL A 186 -3.45 8.14 -9.51
C VAL A 186 -4.81 8.69 -9.89
N SER A 187 -5.85 8.12 -9.27
CA SER A 187 -7.18 8.73 -9.26
C SER A 187 -7.70 8.75 -7.83
N TYR A 188 -8.37 9.83 -7.47
CA TYR A 188 -8.99 9.97 -6.17
C TYR A 188 -10.28 10.75 -6.31
N ARG A 189 -11.37 10.15 -5.82
CA ARG A 189 -12.69 10.76 -5.76
C ARG A 189 -13.17 10.72 -4.31
N ALA A 190 -13.00 11.85 -3.63
CA ALA A 190 -13.55 12.07 -2.29
C ALA A 190 -15.07 11.87 -2.28
N ARG A 191 -15.61 11.37 -1.17
CA ARG A 191 -17.06 11.18 -0.97
C ARG A 191 -17.69 12.38 -0.27
#